data_AF-A0A9E0TVT1-F1
#
_entry.id   AF-A0A9E0TVT1-F1
#
_cell.length_a   1.000
_cell.length_b   1.000
_cell.length_c   1.000
_cell.angle_alpha   90.00
_cell.angle_beta   90.00
_cell.angle_gamma   90.00
#
_symmetry.space_group_name_H-M   'P 1'
#
loop_
_entity.id
_entity.type
_entity.pdbx_description
1 polymer ?
#
loop_
_entity_poly.entity_id
_entity_poly.type
_entity_poly.pdbx_seq_one_letter_code
_entity_poly.pdbx_strand_id
1 'polypeptide(L)' 'MKNEPTHLEVFLHERPIGTIVNLSGDKNLFSFNQEYIDDLSRHLQTLPLWTLKD' A
#
# COMPACT_ATOMS: atom_id res chain seq x y z
N MET A 1 19.18 -11.79 -16.58
CA MET A 1 18.51 -12.44 -15.42
C MET A 1 17.09 -11.91 -15.35
N LYS A 2 16.09 -12.78 -15.28
CA LYS A 2 14.76 -12.33 -14.83
C LYS A 2 14.88 -12.16 -13.32
N ASN A 3 14.72 -10.94 -12.84
CA ASN A 3 14.59 -10.74 -11.39
C ASN A 3 13.21 -11.25 -11.01
N GLU A 4 13.17 -12.26 -10.13
CA GLU A 4 11.91 -12.68 -9.52
C GLU A 4 11.31 -11.47 -8.77
N PRO A 5 10.00 -11.23 -8.86
CA PRO A 5 9.38 -10.10 -8.19
C PRO A 5 9.54 -10.25 -6.68
N THR A 6 10.32 -9.36 -6.08
CA THR A 6 10.47 -9.26 -4.62
C THR A 6 9.29 -8.47 -4.07
N HIS A 7 8.73 -8.93 -2.95
CA HIS A 7 7.64 -8.25 -2.27
C HIS A 7 8.01 -7.87 -0.83
N LEU A 8 7.41 -6.79 -0.34
CA LEU A 8 7.52 -6.31 1.03
C LEU A 8 6.12 -6.19 1.62
N GLU A 9 5.92 -6.76 2.81
CA GLU A 9 4.70 -6.54 3.58
C GLU A 9 4.72 -5.14 4.20
N VAL A 10 3.56 -4.47 4.15
CA VAL A 10 3.38 -3.13 4.70
C VAL A 10 2.47 -3.20 5.91
N PHE A 11 2.93 -2.61 7.00
CA PHE A 11 2.22 -2.55 8.27
C PHE A 11 1.87 -1.10 8.63
N LEU A 12 0.67 -0.89 9.17
CA LEU A 12 0.27 0.33 9.87
C LEU A 12 0.20 0.01 11.36
N HIS A 13 1.16 0.52 12.12
CA HIS A 13 1.48 -0.01 13.46
C HIS A 13 1.78 -1.52 13.35
N GLU A 14 1.10 -2.35 14.14
CA GLU A 14 1.27 -3.81 14.14
C GLU A 14 0.31 -4.52 13.17
N ARG A 15 -0.44 -3.76 12.36
CA ARG A 15 -1.45 -4.33 11.49
C ARG A 15 -0.96 -4.39 10.04
N PRO A 16 -0.94 -5.57 9.40
CA PRO A 16 -0.65 -5.67 7.98
C PRO A 16 -1.77 -5.01 7.17
N ILE A 17 -1.41 -4.11 6.26
CA ILE A 17 -2.36 -3.35 5.45
C ILE A 17 -2.23 -3.63 3.96
N GLY A 18 -1.13 -4.20 3.51
CA GLY A 18 -0.86 -4.38 2.09
C GLY A 18 0.52 -4.91 1.78
N THR A 19 0.84 -4.89 0.49
CA THR A 19 2.11 -5.38 -0.05
C THR A 19 2.64 -4.42 -1.09
N ILE A 20 3.95 -4.17 -1.09
CA ILE A 20 4.68 -3.52 -2.18
C ILE A 20 5.37 -4.61 -3.01
N VAL A 21 5.12 -4.62 -4.31
CA VAL A 21 5.79 -5.50 -5.27
C VAL A 21 6.73 -4.66 -6.12
N ASN A 22 8.00 -5.04 -6.18
CA ASN A 22 8.94 -4.45 -7.12
C ASN A 22 8.66 -5.03 -8.51
N LEU A 23 8.22 -4.16 -9.42
CA LEU A 23 8.12 -4.46 -10.84
C LEU A 23 9.44 -4.08 -11.50
N SER A 24 9.82 -4.79 -12.56
CA SER A 24 11.00 -4.45 -13.34
C SER A 24 10.93 -3.02 -13.90
N GLY A 25 12.09 -2.35 -13.99
CA GLY A 25 12.19 -1.02 -14.57
C GLY A 25 11.74 0.12 -13.64
N ASP A 26 12.18 0.08 -12.38
CA ASP A 26 11.99 1.12 -11.35
C ASP A 26 10.54 1.43 -10.98
N LYS A 27 9.64 0.47 -11.18
CA LYS A 27 8.22 0.59 -10.81
C LYS A 27 7.95 -0.23 -9.56
N ASN A 28 7.19 0.33 -8.63
CA ASN A 28 6.66 -0.41 -7.50
C ASN A 28 5.14 -0.36 -7.53
N LEU A 29 4.50 -1.51 -7.34
CA LEU A 29 3.05 -1.62 -7.19
C LEU A 29 2.72 -1.81 -5.71
N PHE A 30 1.87 -0.95 -5.17
CA PHE A 30 1.30 -1.14 -3.85
C PHE A 30 -0.17 -1.59 -3.97
N SER A 31 -0.56 -2.59 -3.18
CA SER A 31 -1.94 -3.06 -3.07
C SER A 31 -2.32 -3.25 -1.60
N PHE A 32 -3.50 -2.77 -1.22
CA PHE A 32 -4.07 -3.04 0.09
C PHE A 32 -4.55 -4.50 0.19
N ASN A 33 -4.46 -5.07 1.39
CA ASN A 33 -5.05 -6.37 1.70
C ASN A 33 -6.57 -6.25 1.79
N GLN A 34 -7.30 -7.28 1.37
CA GLN A 34 -8.77 -7.27 1.38
C GLN A 34 -9.32 -7.12 2.80
N GLU A 35 -8.68 -7.74 3.80
CA GLU A 35 -9.03 -7.64 5.22
C GLU A 35 -8.88 -6.21 5.76
N TYR A 36 -7.91 -5.46 5.22
CA TYR A 36 -7.78 -4.05 5.54
C TYR A 36 -8.82 -3.20 4.79
N ILE A 37 -9.24 -3.61 3.59
CA ILE A 37 -10.29 -2.92 2.84
C ILE A 37 -11.66 -3.07 3.51
N ASP A 38 -11.97 -4.28 3.95
CA ASP A 38 -13.30 -4.65 4.46
C ASP A 38 -13.52 -4.18 5.90
N ASP A 39 -12.47 -3.77 6.61
CA ASP A 39 -12.61 -3.26 7.95
C ASP A 39 -13.24 -1.86 7.97
N LEU A 40 -14.51 -1.81 8.36
CA LEU A 40 -15.27 -0.57 8.50
C LEU A 40 -14.79 0.33 9.65
N SER A 41 -14.02 -0.20 10.60
CA SER A 41 -13.40 0.56 11.69
C SER A 41 -12.08 1.23 11.29
N ARG A 42 -11.54 0.88 10.11
CA ARG A 42 -10.28 1.43 9.63
C ARG A 42 -10.38 2.95 9.62
N HIS A 43 -9.41 3.60 10.26
CA HIS A 43 -9.33 5.05 10.26
C HIS A 43 -8.87 5.49 8.88
N LEU A 44 -9.82 5.75 7.99
CA LEU A 44 -9.57 6.50 6.77
C LEU A 44 -9.26 7.93 7.21
N GLN A 45 -7.98 8.23 7.45
CA GLN A 45 -7.52 9.60 7.45
C GLN A 45 -7.70 10.11 6.02
N THR A 46 -8.85 10.72 5.76
CA THR A 46 -9.09 11.39 4.50
C THR A 46 -8.11 12.55 4.41
N LEU A 47 -7.36 12.62 3.31
CA LEU A 47 -6.59 13.82 3.04
C LEU A 47 -7.58 14.99 2.92
N PRO A 48 -7.37 16.10 3.64
CA PRO A 48 -8.18 17.28 3.44
C PRO A 48 -8.10 17.71 1.96
N LEU A 49 -9.24 18.06 1.37
CA LEU A 49 -9.37 18.46 -0.04
C LEU A 49 -8.43 19.62 -0.44
N TRP A 50 -7.91 20.36 0.53
CA TRP A 50 -7.02 21.53 0.36
C TRP A 50 -5.51 21.20 0.41
N THR A 51 -5.13 19.94 0.63
CA THR A 51 -3.71 19.50 0.67
C THR A 51 -3.14 19.14 -0.71
N LEU A 52 -3.98 19.09 -1.74
CA LEU A 52 -3.53 19.07 -3.14
C LEU A 52 -3.37 20.52 -3.61
N LYS A 53 -2.23 21.14 -3.29
CA LYS A 53 -1.76 22.32 -4.02
C LYS A 53 -0.48 21.93 -4.74
N ASP A 54 -0.47 22.26 -6.03
CA ASP A 54 0.65 22.12 -6.97
C ASP A 54 1.93 22.79 -6.44
#